data_AF-A0A939JK86-F1
#
_entry.id   AF-A0A939JK86-F1
#
_cell.length_a   1.000
_cell.length_b   1.000
_cell.length_c   1.000
_cell.angle_alpha   90.00
_cell.angle_beta   90.00
_cell.angle_gamma   90.00
#
_symmetry.space_group_name_H-M   'P 1'
#
loop_
_entity.id
_entity.type
_entity.pdbx_description
1 polymer ?
#
loop_
_entity_poly.entity_id
_entity_poly.type
_entity_poly.pdbx_seq_one_letter_code
_entity_poly.pdbx_strand_id
1 'polypeptide(L)'
;ATWLERGATPAAVQRAMTANLPTEPLRRPAAFLAHRLTTELPPLPEFGAAPSTPDPFQTCDHCDRAFRSPTPVPAATADPT
;
A
#
# COMPACT_ATOMS: atom_id res chain seq x y z
N ALA A 1 8.34 -15.59 10.32
CA ALA A 1 7.01 -15.01 10.58
C ALA A 1 6.40 -14.53 9.25
N THR A 2 6.07 -15.48 8.37
CA THR A 2 5.87 -15.22 6.93
C THR A 2 4.75 -14.23 6.59
N TRP A 3 3.71 -14.10 7.41
CA TRP A 3 2.67 -13.09 7.22
C TRP A 3 3.21 -11.66 7.37
N LEU A 4 4.00 -11.42 8.42
CA LEU A 4 4.60 -10.12 8.67
C LEU A 4 5.67 -9.80 7.61
N GLU A 5 6.41 -10.80 7.17
CA GLU A 5 7.37 -10.68 6.06
C GLU A 5 6.69 -10.29 4.74
N ARG A 6 5.41 -10.65 4.55
CA ARG A 6 4.58 -10.21 3.41
C ARG A 6 3.86 -8.89 3.66
N GLY A 7 4.24 -8.13 4.68
CA GLY A 7 3.64 -6.83 4.98
C GLY A 7 2.23 -6.90 5.58
N ALA A 8 1.77 -8.06 6.03
CA ALA A 8 0.48 -8.15 6.70
C ALA A 8 0.51 -7.40 8.03
N THR A 9 -0.50 -6.56 8.27
CA THR A 9 -0.63 -5.87 9.55
C THR A 9 -1.05 -6.84 10.65
N PRO A 10 -0.68 -6.61 11.92
CA PRO A 10 -1.14 -7.43 13.04
C PRO A 10 -2.68 -7.57 13.09
N ALA A 11 -3.41 -6.50 12.75
CA ALA A 11 -4.87 -6.53 12.67
C ALA A 11 -5.40 -7.44 11.56
N ALA A 12 -4.74 -7.48 10.40
CA ALA A 12 -5.11 -8.40 9.31
C ALA A 12 -4.86 -9.85 9.70
N VAL A 13 -3.73 -10.13 10.38
CA VAL A 13 -3.39 -11.45 10.92
C VAL A 13 -4.44 -11.91 11.94
N GLN A 14 -4.81 -11.05 12.88
CA GLN A 14 -5.86 -11.35 13.87
C GLN A 14 -7.20 -11.63 13.20
N ARG A 15 -7.64 -10.75 12.29
CA ARG A 15 -8.90 -10.91 11.57
C ARG A 15 -8.92 -12.22 10.79
N ALA A 16 -7.81 -12.57 10.13
CA ALA A 16 -7.69 -13.86 9.47
C ALA A 16 -7.93 -14.97 10.48
N MET A 17 -7.16 -15.08 11.56
CA MET A 17 -7.30 -16.16 12.55
C MET A 17 -8.71 -16.29 13.16
N THR A 18 -9.41 -15.18 13.39
CA THR A 18 -10.73 -15.16 14.06
C THR A 18 -11.92 -15.12 13.11
N ALA A 19 -11.71 -14.94 11.80
CA ALA A 19 -12.79 -14.97 10.82
C ALA A 19 -13.27 -16.42 10.59
N ASN A 20 -14.57 -16.60 10.38
CA ASN A 20 -15.18 -17.90 10.04
C ASN A 20 -14.81 -19.03 11.02
N LEU A 21 -14.75 -18.71 12.32
CA LEU A 21 -14.53 -19.74 13.33
C LEU A 21 -15.69 -20.74 13.31
N PRO A 22 -15.40 -22.05 13.44
CA PRO A 22 -16.45 -23.04 13.54
C PRO A 22 -17.31 -22.80 14.78
N THR A 23 -18.60 -23.11 14.66
CA THR A 23 -19.55 -22.99 15.77
C THR A 23 -19.32 -24.09 16.80
N GLU A 24 -18.80 -25.23 16.38
CA GLU A 24 -18.41 -26.32 17.27
C GLU A 24 -17.10 -26.04 18.00
N PRO A 25 -16.97 -26.53 19.25
CA PRO A 25 -15.75 -26.36 20.03
C PRO A 25 -14.55 -27.02 19.32
N LEU A 26 -13.51 -26.22 19.09
CA LEU A 26 -12.26 -26.65 18.46
C LEU A 26 -11.53 -27.67 19.34
N ARG A 27 -11.44 -28.92 18.87
CA ARG A 27 -10.63 -29.96 19.54
C ARG A 27 -9.13 -29.69 19.49
N ARG A 28 -8.66 -28.94 18.48
CA ARG A 28 -7.23 -28.64 18.26
C ARG A 28 -7.01 -27.19 17.79
N PRO A 29 -7.17 -26.19 18.66
CA PRO A 29 -7.05 -24.78 18.28
C PRO A 29 -5.67 -24.43 17.72
N ALA A 30 -4.59 -24.96 18.31
CA ALA A 30 -3.23 -24.72 17.81
C ALA A 30 -3.00 -25.26 16.39
N ALA A 31 -3.51 -26.46 16.09
CA ALA A 31 -3.39 -27.06 14.76
C ALA A 31 -4.21 -26.29 13.71
N PHE A 32 -5.40 -25.81 14.09
CA PHE A 32 -6.22 -24.96 13.23
C PHE A 32 -5.51 -23.64 12.89
N LEU A 33 -4.93 -22.98 13.89
CA LEU A 33 -4.16 -21.76 13.68
C LEU A 33 -2.93 -22.00 12.78
N ALA A 34 -2.18 -23.08 13.01
CA ALA A 34 -1.05 -23.46 12.18
C ALA A 34 -1.45 -23.75 10.72
N HIS A 35 -2.58 -24.43 10.52
CA HIS A 35 -3.14 -24.68 9.19
C HIS A 35 -3.45 -23.36 8.49
N ARG A 36 -4.21 -22.46 9.12
CA ARG A 36 -4.55 -21.17 8.50
C ARG A 36 -3.35 -20.28 8.21
N LEU A 37 -2.37 -20.26 9.12
CA LEU A 37 -1.14 -19.52 8.91
C LEU A 37 -0.36 -20.00 7.67
N THR A 38 -0.48 -21.28 7.32
CA THR A 38 0.21 -21.88 6.17
C THR A 38 -0.63 -21.88 4.89
N THR A 39 -1.96 -21.98 4.97
CA THR A 39 -2.84 -22.05 3.80
C THR A 39 -3.39 -20.70 3.35
N GLU A 40 -3.65 -19.77 4.28
CA GLU A 40 -4.24 -18.45 3.97
C GLU A 40 -3.20 -17.34 3.89
N LEU A 41 -1.99 -17.68 3.42
CA LEU A 41 -0.92 -16.68 3.28
C LEU A 41 -1.39 -15.53 2.39
N PRO A 42 -1.26 -14.26 2.86
CA PRO A 42 -1.63 -13.11 2.05
C PRO A 42 -0.80 -13.13 0.76
N PRO A 43 -1.38 -12.67 -0.36
CA PRO A 43 -0.61 -12.47 -1.58
C PRO A 43 0.61 -11.60 -1.26
N LEU A 44 1.70 -11.83 -1.97
CA LEU A 44 2.83 -10.90 -1.88
C LEU A 44 2.29 -9.51 -2.21
N PRO A 45 2.63 -8.48 -1.42
CA PRO A 45 2.28 -7.13 -1.78
C PRO A 45 2.84 -6.93 -3.18
N GLU A 46 1.95 -6.67 -4.13
CA GLU A 46 2.37 -6.08 -5.38
C GLU A 46 3.21 -4.88 -4.97
N PHE A 47 4.52 -4.92 -5.24
CA PHE A 47 5.39 -3.76 -5.05
C PHE A 47 4.67 -2.65 -5.80
N GLY A 48 4.04 -1.76 -5.02
CA GLY A 48 2.89 -1.00 -5.49
C GLY A 48 3.21 -0.37 -6.83
N ALA A 49 2.22 -0.33 -7.73
CA ALA A 49 2.27 0.40 -8.98
C ALA A 49 3.25 1.58 -8.83
N ALA A 50 4.34 1.54 -9.60
CA ALA A 50 5.49 2.42 -9.39
C ALA A 50 4.99 3.82 -9.03
N PRO A 51 5.48 4.43 -7.93
CA PRO A 51 4.95 5.71 -7.46
C PRO A 51 4.87 6.64 -8.66
N SER A 52 3.68 7.17 -8.94
CA SER A 52 3.43 8.05 -10.08
C SER A 52 4.58 9.03 -10.17
N THR A 53 5.35 8.98 -11.27
CA THR A 53 6.55 9.80 -11.40
C THR A 53 6.17 11.24 -11.07
N PRO A 54 6.79 11.87 -10.05
CA PRO A 54 6.39 13.20 -9.64
C PRO A 54 6.55 14.15 -10.83
N ASP A 55 5.60 15.07 -10.96
CA ASP A 55 5.60 16.04 -12.06
C ASP A 55 6.95 16.75 -12.17
N PRO A 56 7.42 17.00 -13.41
CA PRO A 56 8.71 17.64 -13.63
C PRO A 56 8.73 19.02 -12.98
N PHE A 57 9.90 19.38 -12.46
CA PHE A 57 10.15 20.66 -11.85
C PHE A 57 10.34 21.72 -12.93
N GLN A 58 9.65 22.84 -12.81
CA GLN A 58 9.69 23.96 -13.75
C GLN A 58 9.92 25.26 -12.96
N THR A 59 10.72 26.16 -13.53
CA THR A 59 10.97 27.50 -12.98
C THR A 59 10.28 28.52 -13.87
N CYS A 60 9.54 29.45 -13.27
CA CYS A 60 8.95 30.56 -14.02
C CYS A 60 10.03 31.58 -14.40
N ASP A 61 10.19 31.87 -15.69
CA ASP A 61 11.16 32.87 -16.17
C ASP A 61 10.84 34.31 -15.73
N HIS A 62 9.59 34.60 -15.36
CA HIS A 62 9.15 35.95 -14.98
C HIS A 62 9.38 36.27 -13.50
N CYS A 63 9.13 35.31 -12.60
CA CYS A 63 9.18 35.51 -11.15
C CYS A 63 10.17 34.58 -10.42
N ASP A 64 10.93 33.76 -11.15
CA ASP A 64 11.93 32.80 -10.66
C ASP A 64 11.38 31.80 -9.62
N ARG A 65 10.05 31.59 -9.62
CA ARG A 65 9.40 30.67 -8.70
C ARG A 65 9.44 29.25 -9.24
N ALA A 66 9.91 28.36 -8.39
CA ALA A 66 9.90 26.91 -8.58
C ALA A 66 8.51 26.29 -8.32
N PHE A 67 8.02 25.47 -9.25
CA PHE A 67 6.80 24.68 -9.10
C PHE A 67 6.89 23.35 -9.87
N ARG A 68 5.91 22.46 -9.68
CA ARG A 68 5.79 21.20 -10.42
C ARG A 68 4.52 21.23 -11.26
N SER A 69 4.62 20.83 -12.53
CA SER A 69 3.47 20.78 -13.45
C SER A 69 3.62 19.61 -14.44
N PRO A 70 2.54 18.88 -14.75
CA PRO A 70 2.57 17.71 -15.63
C PRO A 70 2.89 18.03 -17.10
N THR A 71 2.64 19.27 -17.53
CA THR A 71 2.94 19.73 -18.89
C THR A 71 3.93 20.90 -18.83
N PRO A 72 4.87 20.99 -19.79
CA PRO A 72 5.75 22.13 -19.90
C PRO A 72 4.90 23.37 -20.17
N VAL A 73 4.88 24.31 -19.22
CA VAL A 73 4.17 25.57 -19.44
C VAL A 73 5.07 26.49 -20.26
N PRO A 74 4.56 27.13 -21.34
CA PRO A 74 5.32 28.16 -22.03
C PRO A 74 5.58 29.34 -21.08
N ALA A 75 6.73 30.00 -21.25
CA ALA A 75 7.25 31.07 -20.39
C ALA A 75 6.30 32.26 -20.14
N ALA A 76 5.17 32.36 -20.85
CA ALA A 76 4.28 33.51 -20.85
C ALA A 76 2.98 33.36 -20.03
N THR A 77 2.67 32.18 -19.47
CA THR A 77 1.34 31.92 -18.86
C THR A 77 1.36 31.38 -17.44
N ALA A 78 2.45 31.61 -16.69
CA ALA A 78 2.43 31.42 -15.25
C ALA A 78 1.68 32.59 -14.58
N ASP A 79 0.36 32.64 -14.79
CA ASP A 79 -0.52 33.58 -14.10
C ASP A 79 -0.73 33.10 -12.64
N PRO A 80 -0.47 33.94 -11.62
CA PRO A 80 -0.74 33.60 -10.24
C PRO A 80 -2.19 33.91 -9.90
N THR A 81 -3.08 32.92 -10.00
CA THR A 81 -4.35 32.91 -9.25
C THR A 81 -4.40 31.70 -8.34
#